data_AF-A0A4R9VPJ0-F1
#
_entry.id   AF-A0A4R9VPJ0-F1
#
_cell.length_a   1.000
_cell.length_b   1.000
_cell.length_c   1.000
_cell.angle_alpha   90.00
_cell.angle_beta   90.00
_cell.angle_gamma   90.00
#
_symmetry.space_group_name_H-M   'P 1'
#
loop_
_entity.id
_entity.type
_entity.pdbx_description
1 polymer ?
#
loop_
_entity_poly.entity_id
_entity_poly.type
_entity_poly.pdbx_seq_one_letter_code
_entity_poly.pdbx_strand_id
1 'polypeptide(L)'
;IIEETGAPHSGIGFEITETAAVTNFDAAETFVRKARERHCRVSLDDFGAGMSSFEYLRRFPIDAIKIDGSFVEHIAESRFDREIVSAISGIARSLGCSVVAEKVEQRVAMDILRDMG
;
A
#
# COMPACT_ATOMS: atom_id res chain seq x y z
N ILE A 1 -4.40 10.41 -23.11
CA ILE A 1 -4.47 8.94 -22.84
C ILE A 1 -5.70 8.56 -22.00
N ILE A 2 -5.78 8.77 -20.68
CA ILE A 2 -6.96 8.33 -19.89
C ILE A 2 -8.27 8.96 -20.38
N GLU A 3 -8.26 10.27 -20.65
CA GLU A 3 -9.44 10.98 -21.17
C GLU A 3 -9.90 10.43 -22.53
N GLU A 4 -8.97 9.91 -23.34
CA GLU A 4 -9.26 9.34 -24.66
C GLU A 4 -9.87 7.92 -24.58
N THR A 5 -9.67 7.21 -23.46
CA THR A 5 -10.23 5.85 -23.30
C THR A 5 -11.68 5.84 -22.82
N GLY A 6 -12.19 6.98 -22.33
CA GLY A 6 -13.52 7.07 -21.71
C GLY A 6 -13.63 6.39 -20.34
N ALA A 7 -12.52 5.89 -19.77
CA ALA A 7 -12.51 5.29 -18.44
C ALA A 7 -12.73 6.36 -17.35
N PRO A 8 -13.61 6.13 -16.36
CA PRO A 8 -13.77 7.07 -15.25
C PRO A 8 -12.49 7.07 -14.42
N HIS A 9 -11.98 8.26 -14.08
CA HIS A 9 -10.78 8.40 -13.27
C HIS A 9 -10.88 7.70 -11.91
N SER A 10 -12.08 7.65 -11.33
CA SER A 10 -12.36 6.94 -10.06
C SER A 10 -12.23 5.41 -10.15
N GLY A 11 -12.22 4.86 -11.37
CA GLY A 11 -11.92 3.47 -11.65
C GLY A 11 -10.44 3.18 -11.86
N ILE A 12 -9.56 4.19 -11.75
CA ILE A 12 -8.12 4.06 -11.97
C ILE A 12 -7.39 4.16 -10.63
N GLY A 13 -6.57 3.15 -10.35
CA GLY A 13 -5.61 3.13 -9.25
C GLY A 13 -4.19 3.27 -9.77
N PHE A 14 -3.40 4.12 -9.12
CA PHE A 14 -1.95 4.16 -9.31
C PHE A 14 -1.26 3.57 -8.10
N GLU A 15 -0.22 2.80 -8.35
CA GLU A 15 0.63 2.21 -7.32
C GLU A 15 2.00 2.88 -7.41
N ILE A 16 2.52 3.32 -6.27
CA ILE A 16 3.86 3.89 -6.16
C ILE A 16 4.67 2.94 -5.30
N THR A 17 5.71 2.34 -5.85
CA THR A 17 6.61 1.50 -5.06
C THR A 17 7.39 2.34 -4.06
N GLU A 18 7.67 1.78 -2.88
CA GLU A 18 8.49 2.44 -1.86
C GLU A 18 9.82 2.94 -2.46
N THR A 19 10.46 2.11 -3.31
CA THR A 19 11.72 2.47 -3.98
C THR A 19 11.59 3.69 -4.88
N ALA A 20 10.52 3.79 -5.68
CA ALA A 20 10.29 4.94 -6.55
C ALA A 20 10.06 6.22 -5.72
N ALA A 21 9.34 6.11 -4.61
CA ALA A 21 9.10 7.20 -3.68
C ALA A 21 10.40 7.70 -2.99
N VAL A 22 11.29 6.79 -2.58
CA VAL A 22 12.60 7.13 -2.00
C VAL A 22 13.46 7.90 -3.01
N THR A 23 13.45 7.46 -4.27
CA THR A 23 14.38 7.95 -5.29
C THR A 23 14.12 9.42 -5.65
N ASN A 24 12.86 9.84 -5.70
CA ASN A 24 12.50 11.24 -5.95
C ASN A 24 11.19 11.62 -5.24
N PHE A 25 11.32 11.94 -3.96
CA PHE A 25 10.20 12.19 -3.07
C PHE A 25 9.27 13.32 -3.56
N ASP A 26 9.83 14.46 -3.99
CA ASP A 26 9.03 15.63 -4.37
C ASP A 26 8.27 15.39 -5.69
N ALA A 27 8.86 14.63 -6.62
CA ALA A 27 8.17 14.21 -7.83
C ALA A 27 7.03 13.24 -7.52
N ALA A 28 7.27 12.27 -6.62
CA ALA A 28 6.24 11.33 -6.17
C ALA A 28 5.08 12.07 -5.50
N GLU A 29 5.35 13.00 -4.57
CA GLU A 29 4.31 13.81 -3.92
C GLU A 29 3.48 14.60 -4.93
N THR A 30 4.15 15.25 -5.88
CA THR A 30 3.48 16.02 -6.94
C THR A 30 2.59 15.13 -7.81
N PHE A 31 3.05 13.91 -8.12
CA PHE A 31 2.27 12.93 -8.87
C PHE A 31 1.04 12.47 -8.08
N VAL A 32 1.21 12.05 -6.82
CA VAL A 32 0.13 11.62 -5.93
C VAL A 32 -0.95 12.69 -5.88
N ARG A 33 -0.57 13.94 -5.59
CA ARG A 33 -1.52 15.06 -5.51
C ARG A 33 -2.30 15.24 -6.81
N LYS A 34 -1.63 15.25 -7.97
CA LYS A 34 -2.27 15.44 -9.28
C LYS A 34 -3.21 14.28 -9.66
N ALA A 35 -2.88 13.06 -9.24
CA ALA A 35 -3.74 11.89 -9.43
C ALA A 35 -4.99 12.00 -8.55
N ARG A 36 -4.82 12.34 -7.27
CA ARG A 36 -5.93 12.54 -6.32
C ARG A 36 -6.86 13.68 -6.74
N GLU A 37 -6.32 14.80 -7.24
CA GLU A 37 -7.10 15.92 -7.80
C GLU A 37 -7.99 15.51 -8.97
N ARG A 38 -7.64 14.43 -9.68
CA ARG A 38 -8.45 13.86 -10.76
C ARG A 38 -9.37 12.73 -10.29
N HIS A 39 -9.48 12.51 -8.99
CA HIS A 39 -10.25 11.41 -8.39
C HIS A 39 -9.71 10.00 -8.68
N CYS A 40 -8.47 9.88 -9.18
CA CYS A 40 -7.78 8.58 -9.20
C CYS A 40 -7.44 8.14 -7.78
N ARG A 41 -7.43 6.83 -7.55
CA ARG A 41 -6.95 6.25 -6.30
C ARG A 41 -5.43 6.11 -6.35
N VAL A 42 -4.79 6.19 -5.19
CA VAL A 42 -3.34 5.99 -5.07
C VAL A 42 -3.02 5.06 -3.92
N SER A 43 -2.18 4.06 -4.17
CA SER A 43 -1.66 3.16 -3.14
C SER A 43 -0.14 3.21 -3.06
N LEU A 44 0.37 3.01 -1.85
CA LEU A 44 1.80 2.79 -1.63
C LEU A 44 2.07 1.29 -1.68
N ASP A 45 3.00 0.90 -2.55
CA ASP A 45 3.32 -0.48 -2.91
C ASP A 45 4.62 -0.96 -2.26
N ASP A 46 4.73 -2.28 -2.06
CA ASP A 46 5.85 -2.94 -1.36
C ASP A 46 6.17 -2.35 0.03
N PHE A 47 5.14 -1.96 0.80
CA PHE A 47 5.36 -1.27 2.06
C PHE A 47 6.03 -2.18 3.09
N GLY A 48 7.21 -1.75 3.56
CA GLY A 48 8.01 -2.47 4.54
C GLY A 48 9.18 -3.26 3.96
N ALA A 49 9.33 -3.31 2.63
CA ALA A 49 10.51 -3.88 1.98
C ALA A 49 11.77 -3.01 2.17
N GLY A 50 11.60 -1.71 2.46
CA GLY A 50 12.66 -0.71 2.58
C GLY A 50 12.85 -0.10 3.98
N MET A 51 13.81 0.84 4.08
CA MET A 51 14.27 1.46 5.33
C MET A 51 13.57 2.78 5.70
N SER A 52 12.64 3.31 4.90
CA SER A 52 12.16 4.71 5.06
C SER A 52 10.64 4.88 4.97
N SER A 53 9.87 3.91 5.45
CA SER A 53 8.45 3.73 5.12
C SER A 53 7.47 4.79 5.70
N PHE A 54 7.74 5.42 6.84
CA PHE A 54 6.73 6.27 7.51
C PHE A 54 6.65 7.72 7.03
N GLU A 55 7.73 8.31 6.51
CA GLU A 55 7.70 9.70 6.04
C GLU A 55 6.78 9.86 4.81
N TYR A 56 6.65 8.81 3.99
CA TYR A 56 5.69 8.77 2.87
C TYR A 56 4.26 8.93 3.36
N LEU A 57 3.88 8.20 4.43
CA LEU A 57 2.53 8.24 4.98
C LEU A 57 2.15 9.61 5.54
N ARG A 58 3.15 10.41 5.92
CA ARG A 58 2.94 11.78 6.40
C ARG A 58 2.63 12.76 5.28
N ARG A 59 3.22 12.57 4.10
CA ARG A 59 3.16 13.54 2.99
C ARG A 59 2.20 13.13 1.86
N PHE A 60 2.03 11.83 1.63
CA PHE A 60 1.24 11.34 0.51
C PHE A 60 -0.21 11.09 0.92
N PRO A 61 -1.19 11.78 0.33
CA PRO A 61 -2.58 11.40 0.47
C PRO A 61 -2.83 10.12 -0.33
N ILE A 62 -2.71 8.96 0.33
CA ILE A 62 -2.98 7.64 -0.25
C ILE A 62 -4.35 7.11 0.18
N ASP A 63 -4.85 6.11 -0.54
CA ASP A 63 -6.12 5.40 -0.27
C ASP A 63 -5.87 3.98 0.28
N ALA A 64 -4.69 3.41 -0.02
CA ALA A 64 -4.33 2.08 0.41
C ALA A 64 -2.83 1.93 0.67
N ILE A 65 -2.49 1.02 1.58
CA ILE A 65 -1.13 0.50 1.77
C ILE A 65 -1.14 -0.96 1.34
N LYS A 66 -0.23 -1.34 0.45
CA LYS A 66 0.00 -2.72 0.04
C LYS A 66 1.20 -3.24 0.83
N ILE A 67 0.96 -4.24 1.68
CA ILE A 67 1.99 -4.85 2.52
C ILE A 67 2.85 -5.74 1.63
N ASP A 68 4.17 -5.53 1.69
CA ASP A 68 5.12 -6.33 0.93
C ASP A 68 4.90 -7.83 1.17
N GLY A 69 4.88 -8.58 0.07
CA GLY A 69 4.57 -10.00 0.11
C GLY A 69 5.56 -10.84 0.92
N SER A 70 6.80 -10.38 1.17
CA SER A 70 7.77 -11.13 1.98
C SER A 70 7.30 -11.36 3.43
N PHE A 71 6.52 -10.42 4.01
CA PHE A 71 5.90 -10.62 5.32
C PHE A 71 4.68 -11.55 5.25
N VAL A 72 3.98 -11.57 4.12
CA VAL A 72 2.76 -12.37 3.95
C VAL A 72 3.10 -13.85 3.68
N GLU A 73 4.12 -14.11 2.86
CA GLU A 73 4.59 -15.45 2.50
C GLU A 73 4.91 -16.31 3.73
N HIS A 74 5.46 -15.70 4.78
CA HIS A 74 5.90 -16.38 6.01
C HIS A 74 4.94 -16.22 7.21
N ILE A 75 3.76 -15.60 7.01
CA ILE A 75 2.85 -15.24 8.11
C ILE A 75 2.36 -16.44 8.92
N ALA A 76 2.29 -17.64 8.33
CA ALA A 76 1.87 -18.85 9.02
C ALA A 76 2.90 -19.33 10.05
N GLU A 77 4.18 -19.11 9.81
CA GLU A 77 5.28 -19.72 10.57
C GLU A 77 6.03 -18.68 11.42
N SER A 78 5.99 -17.42 11.01
CA SER A 78 6.76 -16.35 11.61
C SER A 78 5.89 -15.45 12.49
N ARG A 79 6.14 -15.48 13.80
CA ARG A 79 5.54 -14.51 14.72
C ARG A 79 5.96 -13.08 14.36
N PHE A 80 7.21 -12.89 13.95
CA PHE A 80 7.72 -11.56 13.58
C PHE A 80 6.90 -10.96 12.45
N ASP A 81 6.64 -11.72 11.39
CA ASP A 81 5.90 -11.22 10.23
C ASP A 81 4.44 -10.92 10.57
N ARG A 82 3.81 -11.72 11.45
CA ARG A 82 2.48 -11.40 12.00
C ARG A 82 2.47 -10.07 12.75
N GLU A 83 3.48 -9.78 13.56
CA GLU A 83 3.56 -8.51 14.30
C GLU A 83 3.77 -7.32 13.33
N ILE A 84 4.59 -7.50 12.28
CA ILE A 84 4.78 -6.46 11.25
C ILE A 84 3.49 -6.19 10.49
N VAL A 85 2.81 -7.23 10.00
CA VAL A 85 1.52 -7.10 9.30
C VAL A 85 0.48 -6.43 10.19
N SER A 86 0.41 -6.81 11.48
CA SER A 86 -0.48 -6.20 12.47
C SER A 86 -0.18 -4.72 12.66
N ALA A 87 1.10 -4.35 12.81
CA ALA A 87 1.53 -2.97 12.99
C ALA A 87 1.19 -2.10 11.77
N ILE A 88 1.49 -2.56 10.56
CA ILE A 88 1.17 -1.84 9.32
C ILE A 88 -0.35 -1.67 9.20
N SER A 89 -1.12 -2.71 9.50
CA SER A 89 -2.59 -2.66 9.46
C SER A 89 -3.16 -1.65 10.46
N GLY A 90 -2.60 -1.59 11.67
CA GLY A 90 -2.98 -0.59 12.68
C GLY A 90 -2.69 0.85 12.25
N ILE A 91 -1.56 1.08 11.59
CA ILE A 91 -1.19 2.40 11.05
C ILE A 91 -2.14 2.79 9.92
N ALA A 92 -2.37 1.92 8.94
CA ALA A 92 -3.29 2.17 7.83
C ALA A 92 -4.69 2.52 8.35
N ARG A 93 -5.22 1.75 9.31
CA ARG A 93 -6.52 2.01 9.94
C ARG A 93 -6.57 3.38 10.62
N SER A 94 -5.50 3.77 11.31
CA SER A 94 -5.41 5.08 11.97
C SER A 94 -5.38 6.25 10.98
N LEU A 95 -4.85 6.01 9.78
CA LEU A 95 -4.82 6.97 8.68
C LEU A 95 -6.08 6.95 7.81
N GLY A 96 -7.05 6.07 8.10
CA GLY A 96 -8.24 5.87 7.27
C GLY A 96 -7.95 5.25 5.90
N CYS A 97 -6.80 4.59 5.76
CA CYS A 97 -6.38 3.89 4.55
C CYS A 97 -6.84 2.44 4.58
N SER A 98 -7.12 1.89 3.40
CA SER A 98 -7.30 0.44 3.24
C SER A 98 -5.96 -0.30 3.25
N VAL A 99 -5.99 -1.60 3.50
CA VAL A 99 -4.81 -2.47 3.50
C VAL A 99 -4.99 -3.57 2.48
N VAL A 100 -3.93 -3.87 1.73
CA VAL A 100 -3.87 -5.00 0.82
C VAL A 100 -2.68 -5.87 1.23
N ALA A 101 -2.92 -7.13 1.57
CA ALA A 101 -1.86 -8.11 1.75
C ALA A 101 -1.54 -8.78 0.41
N GLU A 102 -0.29 -8.70 -0.03
CA GLU A 102 0.13 -9.28 -1.30
C GLU A 102 0.57 -10.74 -1.17
N LYS A 103 0.64 -11.45 -2.31
CA LYS A 103 1.17 -12.83 -2.40
C LYS A 103 0.53 -13.84 -1.43
N VAL A 104 -0.79 -13.74 -1.25
CA VAL A 104 -1.56 -14.73 -0.47
C VAL A 104 -1.74 -16.01 -1.27
N GLU A 105 -0.76 -16.90 -1.23
CA GLU A 105 -0.77 -18.16 -2.00
C GLU A 105 -1.38 -19.35 -1.23
N GLN A 106 -1.43 -19.26 0.10
CA GLN A 106 -1.89 -20.35 0.97
C GLN A 106 -3.20 -20.00 1.69
N ARG A 107 -4.08 -20.99 1.84
CA ARG A 107 -5.34 -20.84 2.59
C ARG A 107 -5.09 -20.42 4.04
N VAL A 108 -4.07 -21.02 4.69
CA VAL A 108 -3.70 -20.70 6.07
C VAL A 108 -3.30 -19.24 6.23
N ALA A 109 -2.52 -18.69 5.29
CA ALA A 109 -2.16 -17.28 5.30
C ALA A 109 -3.39 -16.37 5.17
N MET A 110 -4.32 -16.71 4.27
CA MET A 110 -5.59 -15.98 4.10
C MET A 110 -6.45 -15.99 5.37
N ASP A 111 -6.54 -17.12 6.06
CA ASP A 111 -7.34 -17.24 7.28
C ASP A 111 -6.73 -16.41 8.43
N ILE A 112 -5.40 -16.46 8.59
CA ILE A 112 -4.69 -15.62 9.56
C ILE A 112 -4.92 -14.13 9.27
N LEU A 113 -4.77 -13.70 8.01
CA LEU A 113 -4.98 -12.31 7.61
C LEU A 113 -6.41 -11.83 7.90
N ARG A 114 -7.42 -12.67 7.65
CA ARG A 114 -8.82 -12.35 7.96
C ARG A 114 -9.07 -12.14 9.45
N ASP A 115 -8.41 -12.94 10.30
CA ASP A 115 -8.52 -12.79 11.75
C ASP A 115 -7.83 -11.52 12.28
N MET A 116 -6.88 -10.95 11.51
CA MET A 116 -6.19 -9.70 11.83
C MET A 116 -7.00 -8.45 11.46
N GLY A 117 -8.04 -8.59 10.64
CA GLY A 117 -9.00 -7.54 10.25
C GLY A 117 -8.54 -6.71 9.07
#